data_AF-A0A1Q7G2H0-F1
#
_entry.id   AF-A0A1Q7G2H0-F1
#
_cell.length_a   1.000
_cell.length_b   1.000
_cell.length_c   1.000
_cell.angle_alpha   90.00
_cell.angle_beta   90.00
_cell.angle_gamma   90.00
#
_symmetry.space_group_name_H-M   'P 1'
#
loop_
_entity.id
_entity.type
_entity.pdbx_description
1 polymer ?
#
loop_
_entity_poly.entity_id
_entity_poly.type
_entity_poly.pdbx_seq_one_letter_code
_entity_poly.pdbx_strand_id
1 'polypeptide(L)'
;PRIKMRYDTVNEKTFSVCNKIGMSRLETSKKELTRINWKIVRRIVTFLHYNNRMKKTNIAMRCAMSYDRFIRYLDWMRSIDLVKKELDGGRVELISLSEKGIDLYQSNFKDMVNLSSN
;
A
#
# COMPACT_ATOMS: atom_id res chain seq x y z
N PRO A 1 -32.79 23.40 38.79
CA PRO A 1 -31.88 24.57 38.67
C PRO A 1 -30.43 24.12 38.43
N ARG A 2 -29.97 24.12 37.17
CA ARG A 2 -28.58 23.81 36.80
C ARG A 2 -28.03 24.96 35.97
N ILE A 3 -26.87 25.43 36.42
CA ILE A 3 -26.20 26.68 36.05
C ILE A 3 -25.62 26.57 34.64
N LYS A 4 -25.73 27.69 33.90
CA LYS A 4 -25.18 27.94 32.56
C LYS A 4 -23.66 27.96 32.57
N MET A 5 -23.03 27.32 31.59
CA MET A 5 -21.68 27.63 31.13
C MET A 5 -21.79 28.18 29.70
N ARG A 6 -21.35 29.42 29.50
CA ARG A 6 -21.22 30.08 28.20
C ARG A 6 -19.96 29.57 27.51
N TYR A 7 -20.05 29.22 26.24
CA TYR A 7 -18.90 29.02 25.36
C TYR A 7 -18.88 30.10 24.30
N ASP A 8 -17.78 30.83 24.25
CA ASP A 8 -17.51 31.85 23.24
C ASP A 8 -17.10 31.20 21.91
N THR A 9 -17.51 31.91 20.86
CA THR A 9 -17.47 31.70 19.41
C THR A 9 -16.17 31.12 18.83
N VAL A 10 -16.24 29.97 18.12
CA VAL A 10 -15.25 29.59 17.08
C VAL A 10 -15.94 28.90 15.88
N ASN A 11 -16.13 29.71 14.85
CA ASN A 11 -16.07 29.46 13.40
C ASN A 11 -16.77 28.21 12.80
N GLU A 12 -17.95 28.47 12.24
CA GLU A 12 -18.70 27.60 11.32
C GLU A 12 -17.96 27.39 10.00
N LYS A 13 -17.36 26.21 9.78
CA LYS A 13 -17.21 25.64 8.42
C LYS A 13 -17.43 24.13 8.45
N THR A 14 -18.69 23.79 8.66
CA THR A 14 -19.48 22.80 7.91
C THR A 14 -18.72 21.67 7.20
N PHE A 15 -18.96 20.46 7.70
CA PHE A 15 -19.14 19.24 6.91
C PHE A 15 -19.69 19.54 5.50
N SER A 16 -18.98 19.12 4.44
CA SER A 16 -19.53 19.09 3.08
C SER A 16 -19.07 17.83 2.36
N VAL A 17 -20.06 17.03 1.98
CA VAL A 17 -19.98 15.87 1.09
C VAL A 17 -20.14 16.39 -0.34
N CYS A 18 -19.19 16.10 -1.24
CA CYS A 18 -19.43 15.61 -2.61
C CYS A 18 -18.18 15.70 -3.53
N ASN A 19 -17.97 14.61 -4.26
CA ASN A 19 -17.63 14.49 -5.68
C ASN A 19 -16.32 15.05 -6.30
N LYS A 20 -15.68 14.13 -7.04
CA LYS A 20 -14.95 14.28 -8.31
C LYS A 20 -14.51 15.70 -8.68
N ILE A 21 -13.21 15.94 -8.63
CA ILE A 21 -12.34 16.57 -9.65
C ILE A 21 -10.98 16.82 -8.98
N GLY A 22 -9.91 16.35 -9.60
CA GLY A 22 -8.55 16.79 -9.34
C GLY A 22 -8.05 16.64 -7.91
N MET A 23 -7.56 15.45 -7.53
CA MET A 23 -6.48 15.40 -6.55
C MET A 23 -5.26 16.05 -7.21
N SER A 24 -5.16 17.37 -7.07
CA SER A 24 -3.97 18.13 -7.39
C SER A 24 -2.83 17.58 -6.54
N ARG A 25 -2.05 16.70 -7.18
CA ARG A 25 -0.60 16.56 -7.06
C ARG A 25 -0.08 17.10 -5.72
N LEU A 26 -0.25 16.29 -4.67
CA LEU A 26 0.63 16.31 -3.53
C LEU A 26 2.02 15.95 -4.06
N GLU A 27 2.74 16.95 -4.56
CA GLU A 27 4.19 16.91 -4.71
C GLU A 27 4.81 16.86 -3.32
N THR A 28 4.58 15.73 -2.64
CA THR A 28 5.47 15.32 -1.58
C THR A 28 6.81 15.13 -2.28
N SER A 29 7.78 15.99 -1.97
CA SER A 29 9.17 15.87 -2.41
C SER A 29 9.57 14.39 -2.34
N LYS A 30 9.56 13.72 -3.49
CA LYS A 30 9.68 12.25 -3.56
C LYS A 30 11.10 11.91 -3.15
N LYS A 31 11.31 11.63 -1.87
CA LYS A 31 12.50 10.92 -1.42
C LYS A 31 12.43 9.54 -2.08
N GLU A 32 13.08 9.41 -3.23
CA GLU A 32 13.22 8.15 -3.93
C GLU A 32 13.85 7.11 -3.00
N LEU A 33 13.57 5.83 -3.25
CA LEU A 33 14.22 4.75 -2.53
C LEU A 33 15.70 4.74 -2.92
N THR A 34 16.56 5.39 -2.12
CA THR A 34 18.01 5.44 -2.37
C THR A 34 18.66 4.06 -2.29
N ARG A 35 18.10 3.15 -1.49
CA ARG A 35 18.53 1.75 -1.38
C ARG A 35 17.35 0.81 -1.19
N ILE A 36 17.32 -0.26 -1.99
CA ILE A 36 16.28 -1.27 -1.90
C ILE A 36 16.59 -2.27 -0.80
N ASN A 37 15.68 -2.38 0.17
CA ASN A 37 15.70 -3.45 1.15
C ASN A 37 14.96 -4.69 0.61
N TRP A 38 15.71 -5.70 0.19
CA TRP A 38 15.15 -6.97 -0.34
C TRP A 38 14.32 -7.77 0.67
N LYS A 39 14.51 -7.58 1.99
CA LYS A 39 13.63 -8.22 3.00
C LYS A 39 12.20 -7.71 2.90
N ILE A 40 12.02 -6.43 2.56
CA ILE A 40 10.71 -5.84 2.32
C ILE A 40 10.10 -6.39 1.03
N VAL A 41 10.87 -6.39 -0.06
CA VAL A 41 10.43 -6.93 -1.35
C VAL A 41 9.98 -8.38 -1.18
N ARG A 42 10.78 -9.21 -0.49
CA ARG A 42 10.44 -10.59 -0.17
C ARG A 42 9.11 -10.69 0.58
N ARG A 43 8.90 -9.91 1.64
CA ARG A 43 7.63 -9.92 2.40
C ARG A 43 6.42 -9.63 1.51
N ILE A 44 6.53 -8.60 0.65
CA ILE A 44 5.45 -8.21 -0.26
C ILE A 44 5.21 -9.32 -1.29
N VAL A 45 6.26 -9.85 -1.91
CA VAL A 45 6.18 -10.90 -2.93
C VAL A 45 5.58 -12.18 -2.36
N THR A 46 6.10 -12.67 -1.23
CA THR A 46 5.57 -13.84 -0.53
C THR A 46 4.10 -13.65 -0.15
N PHE A 47 3.74 -12.48 0.38
CA PHE A 47 2.35 -12.21 0.74
C PHE A 47 1.42 -12.24 -0.48
N LEU A 48 1.81 -11.61 -1.58
CA LEU A 48 1.02 -11.60 -2.81
C LEU A 48 0.95 -12.98 -3.46
N HIS A 49 2.02 -13.78 -3.43
CA HIS A 49 2.02 -15.14 -3.95
C HIS A 49 0.92 -16.01 -3.31
N TYR A 50 0.76 -15.93 -1.98
CA TYR A 50 -0.25 -16.72 -1.27
C TYR A 50 -1.67 -16.15 -1.36
N ASN A 51 -1.83 -14.83 -1.56
CA ASN A 51 -3.14 -14.18 -1.54
C ASN A 51 -3.65 -13.77 -2.93
N ASN A 52 -2.89 -14.05 -3.99
CA ASN A 52 -3.15 -13.77 -5.40
C ASN A 52 -3.33 -12.27 -5.74
N ARG A 53 -4.46 -11.67 -5.34
CA ARG A 53 -4.81 -10.26 -5.61
C ARG A 53 -5.32 -9.57 -4.34
N MET A 54 -4.68 -8.45 -3.96
CA MET A 54 -4.95 -7.78 -2.69
C MET A 54 -5.00 -6.25 -2.80
N LYS A 55 -5.83 -5.64 -1.96
CA LYS A 55 -5.87 -4.18 -1.79
C LYS A 55 -4.57 -3.67 -1.17
N LYS A 56 -4.11 -2.49 -1.59
CA LYS A 56 -2.91 -1.79 -1.08
C LYS A 56 -2.88 -1.69 0.45
N THR A 57 -4.00 -1.30 1.06
CA THR A 57 -4.12 -1.15 2.52
C THR A 57 -3.88 -2.46 3.26
N ASN A 58 -4.41 -3.58 2.74
CA ASN A 58 -4.22 -4.91 3.34
C ASN A 58 -2.76 -5.34 3.27
N ILE A 59 -2.07 -5.08 2.15
CA ILE A 59 -0.66 -5.43 1.98
C ILE A 59 0.21 -4.58 2.92
N ALA A 60 -0.04 -3.27 3.00
CA ALA A 60 0.70 -2.37 3.89
C ALA A 60 0.59 -2.78 5.36
N MET A 61 -0.62 -3.11 5.82
CA MET A 61 -0.86 -3.59 7.19
C MET A 61 -0.11 -4.90 7.47
N ARG A 62 -0.16 -5.86 6.53
CA ARG A 62 0.50 -7.17 6.70
C ARG A 62 2.03 -7.09 6.63
N CYS A 63 2.56 -6.14 5.87
CA CYS A 63 4.01 -5.92 5.76
C CYS A 63 4.57 -5.07 6.92
N ALA A 64 3.72 -4.63 7.87
CA ALA A 64 4.08 -3.85 9.05
C ALA A 64 4.93 -2.61 8.72
N MET A 65 4.46 -1.79 7.77
CA MET A 65 5.15 -0.56 7.36
C MET A 65 4.19 0.59 7.11
N SER A 66 4.71 1.82 7.19
CA SER A 66 3.91 2.99 6.85
C SER A 66 3.42 2.93 5.41
N TYR A 67 2.21 3.45 5.19
CA TYR A 67 1.57 3.42 3.88
C TYR A 67 2.43 4.13 2.82
N ASP A 68 3.02 5.29 3.15
CA ASP A 68 3.88 6.03 2.23
C ASP A 68 5.12 5.22 1.81
N ARG A 69 5.74 4.52 2.77
CA ARG A 69 6.88 3.65 2.47
C ARG A 69 6.44 2.49 1.59
N PHE A 70 5.31 1.86 1.91
CA PHE A 70 4.74 0.80 1.10
C PHE A 70 4.48 1.25 -0.34
N ILE A 71 3.88 2.42 -0.55
CA ILE A 71 3.61 2.96 -1.89
C ILE A 71 4.88 3.16 -2.69
N ARG A 72 5.96 3.67 -2.08
CA ARG A 72 7.25 3.80 -2.77
C ARG A 72 7.83 2.46 -3.20
N TYR A 73 7.74 1.44 -2.34
CA TYR A 73 8.17 0.09 -2.71
C TYR A 73 7.29 -0.48 -3.81
N LEU A 74 5.99 -0.27 -3.75
CA LEU A 74 5.06 -0.74 -4.76
C LEU A 74 5.33 -0.08 -6.12
N ASP A 75 5.56 1.23 -6.15
CA ASP A 75 5.90 1.96 -7.36
C ASP A 75 7.23 1.50 -7.95
N TRP A 76 8.26 1.31 -7.11
CA TRP A 76 9.52 0.73 -7.55
C TRP A 76 9.35 -0.70 -8.09
N MET A 77 8.61 -1.56 -7.38
CA MET A 77 8.34 -2.94 -7.82
C MET A 77 7.57 -2.97 -9.15
N ARG A 78 6.66 -2.03 -9.39
CA ARG A 78 5.99 -1.86 -10.70
C ARG A 78 6.97 -1.45 -11.79
N SER A 79 7.90 -0.53 -11.48
CA SER A 79 8.88 -0.04 -12.47
C SER A 79 9.82 -1.13 -13.01
N ILE A 80 10.05 -2.18 -12.23
CA ILE A 80 10.84 -3.35 -12.63
C ILE A 80 9.98 -4.58 -12.97
N ASP A 81 8.67 -4.39 -13.09
CA ASP A 81 7.66 -5.38 -13.45
C ASP A 81 7.60 -6.60 -12.53
N LEU A 82 7.61 -6.40 -11.21
CA LEU A 82 7.36 -7.48 -10.22
C LEU A 82 5.90 -7.59 -9.80
N VAL A 83 5.12 -6.52 -9.96
CA VAL A 83 3.71 -6.46 -9.54
C VAL A 83 2.91 -5.68 -10.56
N LYS A 84 1.64 -6.03 -10.71
CA LYS A 84 0.71 -5.37 -11.61
C LYS A 84 -0.51 -4.82 -10.88
N LYS A 85 -1.15 -3.85 -11.52
CA LYS A 85 -2.42 -3.27 -11.08
C LYS A 85 -3.56 -3.98 -11.80
N GLU A 86 -4.53 -4.45 -11.04
CA GLU A 86 -5.78 -4.99 -11.56
C GLU A 86 -6.95 -4.13 -11.07
N LEU A 87 -8.01 -4.09 -11.87
CA LEU A 87 -9.27 -3.44 -11.51
C LEU A 87 -10.35 -4.51 -11.33
N ASP A 88 -10.84 -4.64 -10.11
CA ASP A 88 -11.99 -5.48 -9.81
C ASP A 88 -13.27 -4.68 -10.03
N GLY A 89 -14.07 -5.12 -11.02
CA GLY A 89 -15.32 -4.47 -11.43
C GLY A 89 -15.18 -2.99 -11.81
N GLY A 90 -13.97 -2.55 -12.22
CA GLY A 90 -13.68 -1.15 -12.58
C GLY A 90 -13.64 -0.15 -11.42
N ARG A 91 -13.82 -0.61 -10.17
CA ARG A 91 -13.95 0.29 -8.99
C ARG A 91 -12.86 0.10 -7.95
N VAL A 92 -12.34 -1.12 -7.82
CA VAL A 92 -11.38 -1.45 -6.76
C VAL A 92 -10.02 -1.78 -7.36
N GLU A 93 -9.00 -1.03 -6.95
CA GLU A 93 -7.61 -1.33 -7.31
C GLU A 93 -7.08 -2.49 -6.46
N LEU A 94 -6.73 -3.58 -7.14
CA LEU A 94 -6.04 -4.73 -6.57
C LEU A 94 -4.61 -4.81 -7.12
N ILE A 95 -3.74 -5.40 -6.31
CA ILE A 95 -2.34 -5.66 -6.64
C ILE A 95 -2.14 -7.16 -6.68
N SER A 96 -1.49 -7.64 -7.73
CA SER A 96 -1.09 -9.03 -7.90
C SER A 96 0.37 -9.10 -8.38
N LEU A 97 0.96 -10.29 -8.34
CA LEU A 97 2.28 -10.51 -8.94
C LEU A 97 2.16 -10.50 -10.47
N SER A 98 3.17 -9.94 -11.14
CA SER A 98 3.43 -10.23 -12.55
C SER A 98 4.05 -11.62 -12.69
N GLU A 99 4.25 -12.09 -13.93
CA GLU A 99 4.98 -13.33 -14.21
C GLU A 99 6.39 -13.29 -13.60
N LYS A 100 7.13 -12.21 -13.84
CA LYS A 100 8.47 -12.00 -13.24
C LYS A 100 8.45 -11.95 -11.71
N GLY A 101 7.37 -11.47 -11.10
CA GLY A 101 7.17 -11.52 -9.65
C GLY A 101 6.97 -12.93 -9.12
N ILE A 102 6.25 -13.77 -9.88
CA ILE A 102 6.07 -15.20 -9.59
C ILE A 102 7.41 -15.94 -9.72
N ASP A 103 8.16 -15.68 -10.80
CA ASP A 103 9.47 -16.29 -11.03
C ASP A 103 10.44 -15.96 -9.90
N LEU A 104 10.49 -14.68 -9.49
CA LEU A 104 11.32 -14.25 -8.36
C LEU A 104 10.97 -15.00 -7.07
N TYR A 105 9.68 -15.25 -6.81
CA TYR A 105 9.28 -16.04 -5.66
C TYR A 105 9.79 -17.49 -5.76
N GLN A 106 9.59 -18.12 -6.90
CA GLN A 106 9.95 -19.52 -7.13
C GLN A 106 11.46 -19.75 -7.07
N SER A 107 12.25 -18.88 -7.68
CA SER A 107 13.70 -19.03 -7.79
C SER A 107 14.47 -18.58 -6.54
N ASN A 108 13.95 -17.63 -5.76
CA ASN A 108 14.75 -16.98 -4.71
C ASN A 108 14.14 -17.06 -3.31
N PHE A 109 12.83 -17.27 -3.19
CA PHE A 109 12.14 -17.16 -1.89
C PHE A 109 11.48 -18.45 -1.41
N LYS A 110 11.17 -19.39 -2.31
CA LYS A 110 10.50 -20.67 -2.00
C LYS A 110 11.27 -21.50 -0.96
N ASP A 111 12.58 -21.63 -1.10
CA ASP A 111 13.38 -22.51 -0.25
C ASP A 111 13.60 -21.95 1.17
N MET A 112 13.53 -20.63 1.32
CA MET A 112 13.70 -19.99 2.63
C MET A 112 12.46 -20.07 3.53
N VAL A 113 11.27 -20.31 2.98
CA VAL A 113 10.05 -20.49 3.77
C VAL A 113 10.05 -21.88 4.44
N ASN A 114 10.53 -22.90 3.73
CA ASN A 114 10.58 -24.27 4.22
C ASN A 114 11.60 -24.50 5.34
N LEU A 115 12.60 -23.62 5.49
CA LEU A 115 13.62 -23.70 6.55
C LEU A 115 13.20 -23.08 7.89
N SER A 116 12.06 -22.38 7.95
CA SER A 116 11.55 -21.77 9.19
C SER A 116 10.47 -22.61 9.90
N SER A 117 10.20 -23.82 9.40
CA SER A 117 9.14 -24.70 9.90
C SER A 117 9.64 -26.03 10.49
N ASN A 118 10.96 -26.17 10.70
CA ASN A 118 11.58 -27.27 11.44
C ASN A 118 12.22 -26.76 12.72
#